data_AF-A0A7V9LYY7-F1
#
_entry.id   AF-A0A7V9LYY7-F1
#
_cell.length_a   1.000
_cell.length_b   1.000
_cell.length_c   1.000
_cell.angle_alpha   90.00
_cell.angle_beta   90.00
_cell.angle_gamma   90.00
#
_symmetry.space_group_name_H-M   'P 1'
#
loop_
_entity.id
_entity.type
_entity.pdbx_description
1 polymer ?
#
loop_
_entity_poly.entity_id
_entity_poly.type
_entity_poly.pdbx_seq_one_letter_code
_entity_poly.pdbx_strand_id
1 'polypeptide(L)' 'ETDARPFRAHLTVARWRRPERPDHGVLAGLSRYQGPSWNVEEIVLVRSQLGPQPRYERIASSRLPYQA' A
#
# COMPACT_ATOMS: atom_id res chain seq x y z
N GLU A 1 -3.80 16.72 10.85
CA GLU A 1 -2.51 17.22 10.33
C GLU A 1 -2.07 16.33 9.17
N THR A 2 -1.49 16.89 8.11
CA THR A 2 -0.99 16.12 6.96
C THR A 2 0.51 15.87 7.10
N ASP A 3 0.98 14.73 6.60
CA ASP A 3 2.40 14.40 6.59
C ASP A 3 3.16 15.31 5.63
N ALA A 4 4.24 15.94 6.11
CA ALA A 4 5.07 16.84 5.31
C ALA A 4 6.06 16.11 4.39
N ARG A 5 6.22 14.79 4.53
CA ARG A 5 7.14 14.01 3.70
C ARG A 5 6.64 13.95 2.24
N PRO A 6 7.54 14.00 1.25
CA PRO A 6 7.16 13.83 -0.15
C PRO A 6 6.44 12.50 -0.38
N PHE A 7 5.39 12.54 -1.19
CA PHE A 7 4.68 11.34 -1.60
C PHE A 7 5.60 10.40 -2.38
N ARG A 8 5.65 9.13 -1.95
CA ARG A 8 6.32 8.04 -2.67
C ARG A 8 5.29 6.95 -2.93
N ALA A 9 4.87 6.82 -4.19
CA ALA A 9 3.96 5.75 -4.60
C ALA A 9 4.62 4.39 -4.35
N HIS A 10 4.01 3.58 -3.50
CA HIS A 10 4.47 2.23 -3.19
C HIS A 10 3.29 1.35 -2.75
N LEU A 11 3.43 0.04 -2.94
CA LEU A 11 2.51 -0.95 -2.40
C LEU A 11 3.20 -1.73 -1.28
N THR A 12 2.65 -1.67 -0.06
CA THR A 12 3.18 -2.48 1.04
C THR A 12 2.78 -3.94 0.82
N VAL A 13 3.74 -4.79 0.46
CA VAL A 13 3.51 -6.24 0.25
C VAL A 13 3.58 -7.05 1.55
N ALA A 14 4.44 -6.63 2.48
CA ALA A 14 4.62 -7.25 3.78
C ALA A 14 5.21 -6.24 4.76
N ARG A 15 5.07 -6.51 6.07
CA ARG A 15 5.76 -5.78 7.13
C ARG A 15 6.57 -6.76 7.96
N TRP A 16 7.86 -6.50 8.09
CA TRP A 16 8.70 -7.23 9.03
C TRP A 16 8.29 -6.88 10.46
N ARG A 17 7.91 -7.89 11.26
CA ARG A 17 7.39 -7.70 12.63
C ARG A 17 8.36 -8.15 13.72
N ARG A 18 9.47 -8.77 13.34
CA ARG A 18 10.49 -9.24 14.28
C ARG A 18 11.46 -8.09 14.61
N PRO A 19 12.06 -8.09 15.81
CA PRO A 19 13.05 -7.09 16.19
C PRO A 19 14.38 -7.30 15.44
N GLU A 20 14.65 -8.52 14.97
CA GLU A 20 15.84 -8.79 14.17
C GLU A 20 15.79 -8.07 12.82
N ARG A 21 16.96 -7.83 12.22
CA ARG A 21 17.03 -7.26 10.87
C ARG A 21 16.30 -8.17 9.87
N PRO A 22 15.65 -7.59 8.84
CA PRO A 22 15.05 -8.39 7.77
C PRO A 22 16.09 -9.30 7.11
N ASP A 23 15.69 -10.52 6.79
CA ASP A 23 16.52 -11.46 6.05
C ASP A 23 16.86 -10.87 4.66
N HIS A 24 18.15 -10.73 4.38
CA HIS A 24 18.65 -10.23 3.10
C HIS A 24 18.21 -11.09 1.91
N GLY A 25 18.04 -12.40 2.08
CA GLY A 25 17.55 -13.30 1.03
C GLY A 25 16.13 -12.97 0.59
N VAL A 26 15.25 -12.65 1.55
CA VAL A 26 13.86 -12.24 1.27
C VAL A 26 13.83 -10.91 0.51
N LEU A 27 14.64 -9.94 0.94
CA LEU A 27 14.76 -8.64 0.25
C LEU A 27 15.29 -8.81 -1.17
N ALA A 28 16.32 -9.63 -1.37
CA ALA A 28 16.90 -9.90 -2.67
C ALA A 28 15.88 -10.56 -3.62
N GLY A 29 15.09 -11.52 -3.12
CA GLY A 29 14.04 -12.19 -3.90
C GLY A 29 12.94 -11.27 -4.40
N LEU A 30 12.61 -10.21 -3.65
CA LEU A 30 11.58 -9.23 -4.02
C LEU A 30 12.12 -8.02 -4.80
N SER A 31 13.44 -7.87 -4.93
CA SER A 31 14.08 -6.67 -5.50
C SER A 31 13.65 -6.31 -6.93
N ARG A 32 13.19 -7.30 -7.71
CA ARG A 32 12.71 -7.12 -9.10
C ARG A 32 11.20 -7.25 -9.24
N TYR A 33 10.47 -7.42 -8.14
CA TYR A 33 9.02 -7.55 -8.19
C TYR A 33 8.38 -6.19 -8.53
N GLN A 34 7.79 -6.10 -9.72
CA GLN A 34 7.08 -4.90 -10.19
C GLN A 34 5.56 -5.04 -10.10
N GLY A 35 5.05 -6.25 -9.92
CA GLY A 35 3.63 -6.55 -10.07
C GLY A 35 3.14 -6.38 -11.54
N PRO A 36 1.88 -6.71 -11.81
CA PRO A 36 1.27 -6.46 -13.11
C PRO A 36 1.02 -4.96 -13.33
N SER A 37 1.03 -4.52 -14.58
CA SER A 37 0.51 -3.21 -14.98
C SER A 37 -1.02 -3.20 -14.90
N TRP A 38 -1.59 -2.10 -14.42
CA TRP A 38 -3.05 -1.90 -14.36
C TRP A 38 -3.39 -0.41 -14.44
N ASN A 39 -4.61 -0.12 -14.86
CA ASN A 39 -5.14 1.24 -14.92
C ASN A 39 -5.86 1.60 -13.62
N VAL A 40 -5.58 2.77 -13.05
CA VAL A 40 -6.27 3.22 -11.83
C VAL A 40 -7.67 3.71 -12.17
N GLU A 41 -8.69 2.99 -11.73
CA GLU A 41 -10.09 3.28 -12.07
C GLU A 41 -10.83 4.10 -11.01
N GLU A 42 -10.41 4.03 -9.75
CA GLU A 42 -11.09 4.69 -8.64
C GLU A 42 -10.14 5.12 -7.52
N ILE A 43 -10.57 6.16 -6.80
CA ILE A 43 -10.03 6.54 -5.48
C ILE A 43 -11.09 6.26 -4.44
N VAL A 44 -10.68 5.67 -3.32
CA VAL A 44 -11.57 5.24 -2.23
C VAL A 44 -11.15 5.90 -0.93
N LEU A 45 -12.11 6.52 -0.25
CA LEU A 45 -11.93 6.95 1.13
C LEU A 45 -12.18 5.75 2.06
N VAL A 46 -11.15 5.39 2.83
CA VAL A 46 -11.18 4.21 3.70
C VAL A 46 -11.06 4.61 5.17
N ARG A 47 -11.95 4.08 6.02
CA ARG A 47 -11.77 4.10 7.48
C ARG A 47 -10.93 2.90 7.89
N SER A 48 -9.82 3.17 8.57
CA SER A 48 -9.01 2.11 9.20
C SER A 48 -9.44 1.95 10.66
N GLN A 49 -9.87 0.75 11.04
CA GLN A 49 -10.17 0.38 12.42
C GLN A 49 -9.01 -0.49 12.92
N LEU A 50 -8.13 0.10 13.72
CA LEU A 50 -6.90 -0.56 14.18
C LEU A 50 -7.14 -1.42 15.42
N GLY A 51 -6.38 -2.51 15.52
CA GLY A 51 -6.45 -3.48 16.61
C GLY A 51 -5.60 -4.71 16.28
N PRO A 52 -5.68 -5.79 17.07
CA PRO A 52 -4.97 -7.04 16.79
C PRO A 52 -5.26 -7.61 15.39
N GLN A 53 -6.47 -7.35 14.89
CA GLN A 53 -6.90 -7.65 13.52
C GLN A 53 -7.43 -6.35 12.88
N PRO A 54 -6.63 -5.66 12.06
CA PRO A 54 -7.06 -4.41 11.44
C PRO A 54 -8.20 -4.66 10.44
N ARG A 55 -9.18 -3.76 10.43
CA ARG A 55 -10.28 -3.77 9.45
C ARG A 55 -10.29 -2.48 8.65
N TYR A 56 -10.66 -2.58 7.39
CA TYR A 56 -10.73 -1.47 6.45
C TYR A 56 -12.14 -1.38 5.87
N GLU A 57 -12.78 -0.24 6.05
CA GLU A 57 -14.15 0.02 5.60
C GLU A 57 -14.14 1.10 4.53
N ARG A 58 -14.75 0.81 3.37
CA ARG A 58 -14.93 1.79 2.29
C ARG A 58 -16.08 2.72 2.68
N ILE A 59 -15.82 4.02 2.79
CA ILE A 59 -16.84 5.01 3.17
C ILE A 59 -17.38 5.76 1.95
N ALA A 60 -16.50 6.08 0.99
CA ALA A 60 -16.86 6.77 -0.24
C ALA A 60 -15.87 6.39 -1.35
N SER A 61 -16.29 6.58 -2.61
CA SER A 61 -15.44 6.35 -3.78
C SER A 61 -15.72 7.39 -4.86
N SER A 62 -14.70 7.70 -5.64
CA SER A 62 -14.81 8.51 -6.85
C SER A 62 -14.11 7.79 -8.00
N ARG A 63 -14.77 7.71 -9.15
CA ARG A 63 -14.15 7.15 -10.35
C ARG A 63 -13.15 8.15 -10.92
N LEU A 64 -12.00 7.66 -11.32
CA LEU A 64 -11.05 8.43 -12.10
C LEU A 64 -11.49 8.39 -13.57
N PRO A 65 -11.48 9.53 -14.27
CA PRO A 65 -11.67 9.51 -15.71
C PRO A 65 -10.52 8.71 -16.33
N TYR A 66 -10.85 7.77 -17.21
CA TYR A 66 -9.85 7.04 -17.98
C TYR A 66 -9.05 8.05 -18.82
N GLN A 67 -7.74 8.12 -18.60
CA GLN A 67 -6.85 8.86 -19.47
C GLN A 67 -6.15 7.86 -20.38
N ALA A 68 -6.42 7.98 -21.69
CA ALA A 68 -5.84 7.16 -22.76
C ALA A 68 -4.38 7.56 -23.04
#